data_AF-A0A7C7CZH1-F1
#
_entry.id   AF-A0A7C7CZH1-F1
#
_cell.length_a   1.000
_cell.length_b   1.000
_cell.length_c   1.000
_cell.angle_alpha   90.00
_cell.angle_beta   90.00
_cell.angle_gamma   90.00
#
_symmetry.space_group_name_H-M   'P 1'
#
loop_
_entity.id
_entity.type
_entity.pdbx_description
1 polymer ?
#
loop_
_entity_poly.entity_id
_entity_poly.type
_entity_poly.pdbx_seq_one_letter_code
_entity_poly.pdbx_strand_id
1 'polypeptide(L)'
;MIGVPLGGWFWGYICDRFGPHNGIRLAGFNILLPAVLSLLALVFKGISPMIFMVPVLFLVGVSSGIWACYFVYTIQIVRPESRSACIVLTSVITLPTAFTGYLAGYISEKAGFVSLFIVCITLVLPGLVLAFRLPSVNSIREKGL
;
A
#
# COMPACT_ATOMS: atom_id res chain seq x y z
N MET A 1 11.18 -4.33 -14.83
CA MET A 1 10.13 -3.96 -13.85
C MET A 1 8.74 -4.09 -14.49
N ILE A 2 8.34 -5.30 -14.90
CA ILE A 2 7.06 -5.53 -15.60
C ILE A 2 5.86 -5.45 -14.62
N GLY A 3 6.10 -5.69 -13.33
CA GLY A 3 5.06 -5.61 -12.29
C GLY A 3 4.46 -4.21 -12.11
N VAL A 4 5.19 -3.14 -12.44
CA VAL A 4 4.73 -1.75 -12.29
C VAL A 4 3.60 -1.40 -13.27
N PRO A 5 3.76 -1.59 -14.60
CA PRO A 5 2.66 -1.34 -15.54
C PRO A 5 1.51 -2.32 -15.34
N LEU A 6 1.80 -3.60 -15.01
CA LEU A 6 0.75 -4.57 -14.67
C LEU A 6 -0.02 -4.17 -13.41
N GLY A 7 0.68 -3.66 -12.40
CA GLY A 7 0.07 -3.15 -11.17
C GLY A 7 -0.85 -1.98 -11.45
N GLY A 8 -0.40 -0.99 -12.22
CA GLY A 8 -1.23 0.16 -12.60
C GLY A 8 -2.52 -0.26 -13.32
N TRP A 9 -2.41 -1.16 -14.30
CA TRP A 9 -3.56 -1.67 -15.03
C TRP A 9 -4.50 -2.52 -14.15
N PHE A 10 -3.95 -3.42 -13.35
CA PHE A 10 -4.71 -4.29 -12.44
C PHE A 10 -5.49 -3.50 -11.38
N TRP A 11 -4.82 -2.54 -10.74
CA TRP A 11 -5.47 -1.69 -9.73
C TRP A 11 -6.47 -0.72 -10.37
N GLY A 12 -6.19 -0.19 -11.56
CA GLY A 12 -7.17 0.59 -12.33
C GLY A 12 -8.44 -0.21 -12.59
N TYR A 13 -8.30 -1.44 -13.11
CA TYR A 13 -9.42 -2.33 -13.37
C TYR A 13 -10.24 -2.66 -12.11
N ILE A 14 -9.57 -2.94 -10.98
CA ILE A 14 -10.25 -3.19 -9.70
C ILE A 14 -11.02 -1.95 -9.25
N CYS A 15 -10.41 -0.77 -9.37
CA CYS A 15 -11.01 0.47 -8.90
C CYS A 15 -12.21 0.90 -9.75
N ASP A 16 -12.19 0.63 -11.06
CA ASP A 16 -13.33 0.86 -11.93
C ASP A 16 -14.48 -0.13 -11.68
N ARG A 17 -14.16 -1.42 -11.46
CA ARG A 17 -15.19 -2.49 -11.35
C ARG A 17 -15.77 -2.67 -9.95
N PHE A 18 -14.93 -2.62 -8.92
CA PHE A 18 -15.32 -2.88 -7.53
C PHE A 18 -15.39 -1.61 -6.67
N GLY A 19 -15.07 -0.47 -7.27
CA GLY A 19 -15.00 0.83 -6.62
C GLY A 19 -13.69 1.03 -5.86
N PRO A 20 -13.29 2.30 -5.68
CA PRO A 20 -11.98 2.63 -5.12
C PRO A 20 -11.82 2.20 -3.65
N HIS A 21 -12.91 2.15 -2.88
CA HIS A 21 -12.90 1.70 -1.48
C HIS A 21 -12.44 0.24 -1.32
N ASN A 22 -12.90 -0.67 -2.19
CA ASN A 22 -12.49 -2.07 -2.17
C ASN A 22 -11.06 -2.24 -2.70
N GLY A 23 -10.67 -1.42 -3.68
CA GLY A 23 -9.29 -1.34 -4.14
C GLY A 23 -8.32 -1.00 -3.00
N ILE A 24 -8.63 0.00 -2.17
CA ILE A 24 -7.78 0.39 -1.04
C ILE A 24 -7.72 -0.72 0.03
N ARG A 25 -8.81 -1.46 0.27
CA ARG A 25 -8.80 -2.60 1.21
C ARG A 25 -7.92 -3.75 0.71
N LEU A 26 -8.09 -4.15 -0.55
CA LEU A 26 -7.25 -5.16 -1.22
C LEU A 26 -5.78 -4.73 -1.23
N ALA A 27 -5.52 -3.44 -1.45
CA ALA A 27 -4.19 -2.87 -1.44
C ALA A 27 -3.50 -3.02 -0.09
N GLY A 28 -4.23 -2.83 1.02
CA GLY A 28 -3.73 -3.05 2.36
C GLY A 28 -3.24 -4.49 2.57
N PHE A 29 -3.99 -5.49 2.09
CA PHE A 29 -3.54 -6.89 2.12
C PHE A 29 -2.31 -7.12 1.24
N ASN A 30 -2.29 -6.54 0.05
CA ASN A 30 -1.17 -6.67 -0.87
C ASN A 30 0.13 -6.04 -0.33
N ILE A 31 0.05 -5.04 0.55
CA ILE A 31 1.22 -4.45 1.23
C ILE A 31 1.65 -5.31 2.42
N LEU A 32 0.72 -5.95 3.12
CA LEU A 32 1.01 -6.85 4.24
C LEU A 32 1.70 -8.14 3.79
N LEU A 33 1.24 -8.74 2.68
CA LEU A 33 1.73 -10.03 2.17
C LEU A 33 3.25 -10.06 1.93
N PRO A 34 3.87 -9.09 1.24
CA PRO A 34 5.32 -9.01 1.06
C PRO A 34 6.11 -9.02 2.38
N ALA A 35 5.63 -8.27 3.39
CA ALA A 35 6.30 -8.18 4.68
C ALA A 35 6.25 -9.50 5.45
N VAL A 36 5.10 -10.18 5.43
CA VAL A 36 4.92 -11.49 6.07
C VAL A 36 5.71 -12.57 5.34
N LEU A 37 5.65 -12.62 4.01
CA LEU A 37 6.40 -13.61 3.22
C LEU A 37 7.91 -13.46 3.38
N SER A 38 8.40 -12.22 3.47
CA SER A 38 9.83 -11.95 3.71
C SER A 38 10.27 -12.38 5.12
N LEU A 39 9.40 -12.20 6.12
CA LEU A 39 9.65 -12.71 7.47
C LEU A 39 9.67 -14.25 7.50
N LEU A 40 8.74 -14.90 6.81
CA LEU A 40 8.69 -16.36 6.70
C LEU A 40 9.93 -16.94 6.01
N ALA A 41 10.43 -16.26 4.96
CA ALA A 41 11.65 -16.66 4.27
C ALA A 41 12.88 -16.71 5.19
N LEU A 42 12.93 -15.84 6.21
CA LEU A 42 14.02 -15.79 7.18
C LEU A 42 13.90 -16.86 8.29
N VAL A 43 12.67 -17.30 8.60
CA VAL A 43 12.40 -18.32 9.61
C VAL A 43 12.63 -19.73 9.05
N PHE A 44 12.21 -19.99 7.80
CA PHE A 44 12.33 -21.30 7.16
C PHE A 44 13.67 -21.47 6.43
N LYS A 45 14.75 -21.67 7.20
CA LYS A 45 16.13 -21.84 6.68
C LYS A 45 16.36 -23.08 5.79
N GLY A 46 15.39 -23.98 5.65
CA GLY A 46 15.48 -25.22 4.86
C GLY A 46 14.88 -25.14 3.46
N ILE A 47 14.20 -24.05 3.11
CA ILE A 47 13.55 -23.86 1.81
C ILE A 47 14.36 -22.85 1.00
N SER A 48 14.49 -23.06 -0.32
CA SER A 48 15.19 -22.11 -1.18
C SER A 48 14.57 -20.71 -1.03
N PRO A 49 15.35 -19.68 -0.63
CA PRO A 49 14.84 -18.34 -0.39
C PRO A 49 14.24 -17.70 -1.65
N MET A 50 14.58 -18.22 -2.84
CA MET A 50 13.97 -17.78 -4.10
C MET A 50 12.47 -18.04 -4.15
N ILE A 51 11.97 -19.11 -3.51
CA ILE A 51 10.54 -19.46 -3.53
C ILE A 51 9.70 -18.35 -2.88
N PHE A 52 10.24 -17.69 -1.86
CA PHE A 52 9.58 -16.57 -1.19
C PHE A 52 9.90 -15.22 -1.86
N MET A 53 11.13 -15.02 -2.35
CA MET A 53 11.53 -13.74 -2.95
C MET A 53 10.82 -13.44 -4.28
N VAL A 54 10.62 -14.43 -5.15
CA VAL A 54 9.93 -14.24 -6.44
C VAL A 54 8.51 -13.67 -6.28
N PRO A 55 7.61 -14.28 -5.46
CA PRO A 55 6.29 -13.71 -5.24
C PRO A 55 6.34 -12.37 -4.50
N VAL A 56 7.29 -12.16 -3.58
CA VAL A 56 7.47 -10.86 -2.91
C VAL A 56 7.80 -9.76 -3.93
N LEU A 57 8.77 -9.98 -4.81
CA LEU A 57 9.15 -9.00 -5.83
C LEU A 57 7.99 -8.69 -6.79
N PHE A 58 7.22 -9.71 -7.16
CA PHE A 58 6.03 -9.53 -7.98
C PHE A 58 4.96 -8.70 -7.27
N LEU A 59 4.62 -9.03 -6.02
CA LEU A 59 3.62 -8.32 -5.24
C LEU A 59 4.04 -6.87 -4.96
N VAL A 60 5.31 -6.62 -4.66
CA VAL A 60 5.87 -5.26 -4.52
C VAL A 60 5.76 -4.49 -5.84
N GLY A 61 6.04 -5.13 -6.98
CA GLY A 61 5.84 -4.53 -8.30
C GLY A 61 4.39 -4.14 -8.54
N VAL A 62 3.44 -5.02 -8.22
CA VAL A 62 2.00 -4.77 -8.35
C VAL A 62 1.52 -3.67 -7.39
N SER A 63 2.12 -3.57 -6.18
CA SER A 63 1.78 -2.55 -5.19
C SER A 63 1.97 -1.11 -5.68
N SER A 64 2.81 -0.85 -6.69
CA SER A 64 3.00 0.51 -7.19
C SER A 64 1.71 1.13 -7.76
N GLY A 65 0.79 0.30 -8.25
CA GLY A 65 -0.49 0.76 -8.82
C GLY A 65 -1.54 1.18 -7.79
N ILE A 66 -1.33 0.88 -6.51
CA ILE A 66 -2.27 1.21 -5.41
C ILE A 66 -2.57 2.72 -5.36
N TRP A 67 -1.57 3.54 -5.70
CA TRP A 67 -1.70 5.00 -5.74
C TRP A 67 -2.83 5.48 -6.64
N ALA A 68 -3.11 4.80 -7.76
CA ALA A 68 -4.21 5.17 -8.65
C ALA A 68 -5.56 5.10 -7.94
N CYS A 69 -5.79 4.05 -7.16
CA CYS A 69 -7.02 3.88 -6.39
C CYS A 69 -7.20 4.94 -5.31
N TYR A 70 -6.12 5.34 -4.64
CA TYR A 70 -6.14 6.43 -3.65
C TYR A 70 -6.47 7.78 -4.31
N PHE A 71 -5.87 8.09 -5.45
CA PHE A 71 -6.16 9.33 -6.19
C PHE A 71 -7.61 9.39 -6.67
N VAL A 72 -8.12 8.30 -7.27
CA VAL A 72 -9.51 8.21 -7.72
C VAL A 72 -10.47 8.38 -6.55
N TYR A 73 -10.22 7.72 -5.41
CA TYR A 73 -11.01 7.88 -4.19
C TYR A 73 -11.06 9.34 -3.72
N THR A 74 -9.91 10.01 -3.70
CA THR A 74 -9.79 11.40 -3.24
C THR A 74 -10.55 12.36 -4.15
N ILE A 75 -10.43 12.20 -5.47
CA ILE A 75 -11.13 13.06 -6.45
C ILE A 75 -12.65 12.89 -6.35
N GLN A 76 -13.14 11.69 -6.06
CA GLN A 76 -14.57 11.41 -5.93
C GLN A 76 -15.20 11.98 -4.66
N ILE A 77 -14.43 12.17 -3.59
CA ILE A 77 -14.94 12.63 -2.28
C ILE A 77 -14.70 14.13 -2.07
N VAL A 78 -13.61 14.67 -2.60
CA VAL A 78 -13.24 16.07 -2.38
C VAL A 78 -13.93 16.97 -3.41
N ARG A 79 -14.54 18.05 -2.91
CA ARG A 79 -15.16 19.11 -3.71
C ARG A 79 -14.15 19.73 -4.69
N PRO A 80 -14.57 20.10 -5.90
CA PRO A 80 -13.66 20.53 -6.95
C PRO A 80 -12.77 21.71 -6.55
N GLU A 81 -13.24 22.62 -5.70
CA GLU A 81 -12.48 23.81 -5.26
C GLU A 81 -11.31 23.46 -4.33
N SER A 82 -11.41 22.36 -3.58
CA SER A 82 -10.42 21.96 -2.56
C SER A 82 -9.52 20.79 -2.98
N ARG A 83 -9.71 20.24 -4.20
CA ARG A 83 -8.90 19.11 -4.71
C ARG A 83 -7.41 19.41 -4.75
N SER A 84 -7.04 20.60 -5.23
CA SER A 84 -5.63 21.00 -5.32
C SER A 84 -4.97 21.07 -3.93
N ALA A 85 -5.66 21.68 -2.96
CA ALA A 85 -5.19 21.76 -1.58
C ALA A 85 -5.04 20.36 -0.95
N CYS A 86 -5.98 19.45 -1.21
CA CYS A 86 -5.90 18.07 -0.72
C CYS A 86 -4.72 17.30 -1.32
N ILE A 87 -4.47 17.44 -2.63
CA ILE A 87 -3.34 16.77 -3.30
C ILE A 87 -2.00 17.30 -2.76
N VAL A 88 -1.89 18.61 -2.55
CA VAL A 88 -0.69 19.22 -1.94
C VAL A 88 -0.50 18.70 -0.51
N LEU A 89 -1.58 18.64 0.27
CA LEU A 89 -1.55 18.11 1.63
C LEU A 89 -1.09 16.64 1.65
N THR A 90 -1.60 15.81 0.74
CA THR A 90 -1.13 14.42 0.58
C THR A 90 0.37 14.39 0.32
N SER A 91 0.88 15.19 -0.62
CA SER A 91 2.32 15.24 -0.92
C SER A 91 3.15 15.60 0.32
N VAL A 92 2.71 16.58 1.11
CA VAL A 92 3.37 16.97 2.37
C VAL A 92 3.32 15.84 3.40
N ILE A 93 2.18 15.18 3.57
CA ILE A 93 2.02 14.04 4.49
C ILE A 93 2.88 12.85 4.06
N THR A 94 3.07 12.64 2.75
CA THR A 94 3.91 11.55 2.23
C THR A 94 5.39 11.90 2.19
N LEU A 95 5.80 13.14 2.41
CA LEU A 95 7.21 13.54 2.39
C LEU A 95 8.11 12.70 3.33
N PRO A 96 7.70 12.36 4.57
CA PRO A 96 8.47 11.47 5.44
C PRO A 96 8.79 10.10 4.81
N THR A 97 7.98 9.62 3.86
CA THR A 97 8.23 8.37 3.15
C THR A 97 9.46 8.42 2.25
N ALA A 98 9.94 9.61 1.86
CA ALA A 98 11.21 9.73 1.16
C ALA A 98 12.40 9.25 2.01
N PHE A 99 12.28 9.35 3.34
CA PHE A 99 13.33 8.94 4.28
C PHE A 99 13.20 7.49 4.75
N THR A 100 12.15 6.76 4.37
CA THR A 100 11.94 5.38 4.84
C THR A 100 13.03 4.44 4.36
N GLY A 101 13.66 4.70 3.19
CA GLY A 101 14.81 3.92 2.72
C GLY A 101 16.02 4.04 3.65
N TYR A 102 16.32 5.24 4.13
CA TYR A 102 17.40 5.47 5.08
C TYR A 102 17.11 4.83 6.44
N LEU A 103 15.87 4.99 6.94
CA LEU A 103 15.43 4.37 8.19
C LEU A 103 15.45 2.84 8.11
N ALA A 104 15.02 2.27 6.99
CA ALA A 104 15.08 0.83 6.72
C ALA A 104 16.52 0.33 6.73
N GLY A 105 17.44 1.03 6.06
CA GLY A 105 18.87 0.72 6.09
C GLY A 105 19.42 0.71 7.52
N TYR A 106 19.19 1.79 8.27
CA TYR A 106 19.65 1.92 9.66
C TYR A 106 19.12 0.81 10.58
N ILE A 107 17.83 0.48 10.48
CA ILE A 107 17.22 -0.60 11.27
C ILE A 107 17.81 -1.96 10.88
N SER A 108 17.98 -2.21 9.57
CA SER A 108 18.52 -3.48 9.08
C SER A 108 19.96 -3.73 9.53
N GLU A 109 20.77 -2.67 9.63
CA GLU A 109 22.16 -2.75 10.06
C GLU A 109 22.30 -3.01 11.57
N LYS A 110 21.48 -2.32 12.40
CA LYS A 110 21.58 -2.44 13.86
C LYS A 110 20.80 -3.61 14.46
N ALA A 111 19.60 -3.88 13.96
CA ALA A 111 18.66 -4.82 14.55
C ALA A 111 18.35 -6.02 13.64
N GLY A 112 18.96 -6.08 12.45
CA GLY A 112 18.77 -7.13 11.47
C GLY A 112 17.45 -7.02 10.69
N PHE A 113 17.34 -7.85 9.65
CA PHE A 113 16.17 -7.87 8.76
C PHE A 113 14.88 -8.32 9.44
N VAL A 114 14.95 -9.18 10.46
CA VAL A 114 13.76 -9.65 11.20
C VAL A 114 13.04 -8.48 11.87
N SER A 115 13.79 -7.62 12.57
CA SER A 115 13.25 -6.43 13.25
C SER A 115 12.62 -5.46 12.26
N LEU A 116 13.23 -5.28 11.08
CA LEU A 116 12.69 -4.44 10.01
C LEU A 116 11.32 -4.92 9.55
N PHE A 117 11.16 -6.22 9.26
CA PHE A 117 9.88 -6.76 8.81
C PHE A 117 8.80 -6.69 9.89
N ILE A 118 9.15 -6.89 11.17
CA ILE A 118 8.22 -6.73 12.29
C ILE A 118 7.73 -5.28 12.38
N VAL A 119 8.62 -4.29 12.25
CA VAL A 119 8.25 -2.88 12.24
C VAL A 119 7.31 -2.58 11.06
N CYS A 120 7.62 -3.08 9.86
CA CYS A 120 6.76 -2.93 8.70
C CYS A 120 5.35 -3.51 8.92
N ILE A 121 5.24 -4.73 9.45
CA ILE A 121 3.95 -5.35 9.76
C ILE A 121 3.18 -4.50 10.79
N THR A 122 3.85 -4.04 11.84
CA THR A 122 3.25 -3.23 12.90
C THR A 122 2.71 -1.90 12.37
N LEU A 123 3.39 -1.28 11.39
CA LEU A 123 2.93 -0.04 10.75
C LEU A 123 1.80 -0.27 9.75
N VAL A 124 1.78 -1.41 9.06
CA VAL A 124 0.73 -1.75 8.07
C VAL A 124 -0.59 -2.09 8.74
N LEU A 125 -0.58 -2.71 9.92
CA LEU A 125 -1.79 -3.14 10.63
C LEU A 125 -2.77 -1.98 10.93
N PRO A 126 -2.35 -0.84 11.52
CA PRO A 126 -3.21 0.33 11.68
C PRO A 126 -3.75 0.86 10.34
N GLY A 127 -2.90 0.90 9.31
CA GLY A 127 -3.31 1.33 7.97
C GLY A 127 -4.40 0.43 7.38
N LEU A 128 -4.29 -0.88 7.59
CA LEU A 128 -5.30 -1.85 7.17
C LEU A 128 -6.61 -1.66 7.94
N VAL A 129 -6.55 -1.47 9.26
CA VAL A 129 -7.74 -1.19 10.09
C VAL A 129 -8.44 0.10 9.63
N LEU A 130 -7.67 1.15 9.33
CA LEU A 130 -8.20 2.39 8.77
C LEU A 130 -8.80 2.19 7.38
N ALA A 131 -8.19 1.35 6.53
CA ALA A 131 -8.72 1.03 5.22
C ALA A 131 -10.09 0.33 5.28
N PHE A 132 -10.32 -0.51 6.29
CA PHE A 132 -11.64 -1.11 6.51
C PHE A 132 -12.68 -0.11 6.99
N ARG A 133 -12.27 0.92 7.75
CA ARG A 133 -13.14 2.01 8.21
C ARG A 133 -13.43 3.07 7.15
N LEU A 134 -12.84 2.98 5.95
CA LEU A 134 -13.13 3.92 4.86
C LEU A 134 -14.62 3.83 4.46
N PRO A 135 -15.34 4.97 4.46
CA PRO A 135 -16.72 5.03 3.97
C PRO A 135 -16.78 4.71 2.47
N SER A 136 -17.86 4.08 2.04
CA SER A 136 -18.09 3.88 0.61
C SER A 136 -18.40 5.20 -0.06
N VAL A 137 -17.91 5.40 -1.29
CA VAL A 137 -18.19 6.61 -2.07
C VAL A 137 -19.71 6.83 -2.24
N ASN A 138 -20.47 5.75 -2.43
CA ASN A 138 -21.93 5.80 -2.57
C ASN A 138 -22.61 6.33 -1.30
N SER A 139 -22.13 5.93 -0.11
CA SER A 139 -22.68 6.42 1.17
C SER A 139 -22.40 7.90 1.46
N ILE A 140 -21.35 8.48 0.84
CA ILE A 140 -21.05 9.91 0.93
C ILE A 140 -21.93 10.68 -0.05
N ARG A 141 -22.12 10.14 -1.26
CA ARG A 141 -22.96 10.75 -2.29
C ARG A 141 -24.43 10.82 -1.89
N GLU A 142 -24.94 9.79 -1.19
CA GLU A 142 -26.29 9.79 -0.61
C GLU A 142 -26.47 10.80 0.54
N LYS A 143 -25.39 11.18 1.22
CA LYS A 143 -25.40 12.18 2.29
C LYS A 143 -25.29 13.64 1.80
N GLY A 144 -25.27 13.87 0.48
CA GLY A 144 -25.40 15.21 -0.11
C GLY A 144 -24.29 16.19 0.26
N LEU A 145 -23.05 15.71 0.39
CA LEU A 145 -21.87 16.55 0.65
C LEU A 145 -21.18 17.02 -0.63
#